data_AF-A0A497TT45-F1
#
_entry.id   AF-A0A497TT45-F1
#
_cell.length_a   1.000
_cell.length_b   1.000
_cell.length_c   1.000
_cell.angle_alpha   90.00
_cell.angle_beta   90.00
_cell.angle_gamma   90.00
#
_symmetry.space_group_name_H-M   'P 1'
#
loop_
_entity.id
_entity.type
_entity.pdbx_description
1 polymer ?
#
loop_
_entity_poly.entity_id
_entity_poly.type
_entity_poly.pdbx_seq_one_letter_code
_entity_poly.pdbx_strand_id
1 'polypeptide(L)'
;MRKVLFMESNQLLSPFEIFDPLNGQPQHHYNIQSETLANRARRILKGRTREQIIFMVDSINFMFAKPTLLQSYIEEMKQEYREKRGDAPGLEGVMLEHDFEWDAKEPELGEKAGLPSFQHQSNTEHAWSTPGYTLLRLMNDFEISGQSEIPNAKWPEYFSALALALIGEAQLATKWSYQIEEQEAGIRELSTCCHIGDYIIDATEALGIAQLLQERELTAQISDEVTKEKIHLNNKKAAIHKNKDTNKIKRDFIRWCQESYIPALNHGERFNQTHAANEYYAEFLEEDAPDPAKDFEGAWKHKENKIRMLLKGWRLFNKTGELPAIPENL
;
A
#
# COMPACT_ATOMS: atom_id res chain seq x y z
N MET A 1 12.10 -3.44 -31.73
CA MET A 1 11.49 -2.38 -30.91
C MET A 1 10.18 -1.97 -31.56
N ARG A 2 9.02 -2.29 -30.95
CA ARG A 2 7.79 -1.54 -31.26
C ARG A 2 8.12 -0.08 -30.90
N LYS A 3 8.07 0.82 -31.88
CA LYS A 3 8.28 2.26 -31.65
C LYS A 3 7.35 2.70 -30.53
N VAL A 4 7.88 3.51 -29.61
CA VAL A 4 7.17 4.10 -28.47
C VAL A 4 5.73 4.41 -28.88
N LEU A 5 4.77 3.76 -28.22
CA LEU A 5 3.39 3.53 -28.66
C LEU A 5 2.60 4.76 -29.14
N PHE A 6 3.11 5.99 -28.94
CA PHE A 6 2.34 7.22 -29.17
C PHE A 6 3.13 8.37 -29.82
N MET A 7 4.44 8.25 -30.11
CA MET A 7 5.29 9.44 -30.30
C MET A 7 5.54 9.91 -31.75
N GLU A 8 5.21 9.14 -32.79
CA GLU A 8 5.72 9.48 -34.14
C GLU A 8 4.77 10.22 -35.11
N SER A 9 3.56 10.57 -34.69
CA SER A 9 2.68 11.37 -35.56
C SER A 9 2.11 12.55 -34.81
N ASN A 10 2.43 13.76 -35.28
CA ASN A 10 1.96 15.06 -34.81
C ASN A 10 0.42 15.25 -34.84
N GLN A 11 -0.35 14.20 -35.15
CA GLN A 11 -1.82 14.18 -35.17
C GLN A 11 -2.40 12.81 -34.72
N LEU A 12 -1.66 12.00 -33.94
CA LEU A 12 -2.23 10.78 -33.37
C LEU A 12 -3.28 11.14 -32.34
N LEU A 13 -4.55 10.89 -32.69
CA LEU A 13 -5.70 10.99 -31.78
C LEU A 13 -5.34 10.22 -30.51
N SER A 14 -5.52 10.85 -29.34
CA SER A 14 -5.34 10.12 -28.08
C SER A 14 -6.25 8.88 -28.09
N PRO A 15 -5.82 7.70 -27.58
CA PRO A 15 -6.70 6.52 -27.48
C PRO A 15 -8.01 6.86 -26.76
N PHE A 16 -8.00 7.89 -25.90
CA PHE A 16 -9.15 8.34 -25.16
C PHE A 16 -10.12 9.26 -25.92
N GLU A 17 -9.78 9.74 -27.11
CA GLU A 17 -10.71 10.46 -27.97
C GLU A 17 -11.79 9.54 -28.56
N ILE A 18 -11.44 8.27 -28.79
CA ILE A 18 -12.37 7.26 -29.30
C ILE A 18 -12.97 6.44 -28.17
N PHE A 19 -12.21 6.25 -27.09
CA PHE A 19 -12.60 5.44 -25.95
C PHE A 19 -12.55 6.25 -24.65
N ASP A 20 -13.70 6.70 -24.13
CA ASP A 20 -13.70 7.39 -22.83
C ASP A 20 -13.21 6.44 -21.70
N PRO A 21 -12.10 6.74 -21.01
CA PRO A 21 -11.55 5.85 -19.99
C PRO A 21 -12.51 5.66 -18.81
N LEU A 22 -13.39 6.62 -18.54
CA LEU A 22 -14.33 6.54 -17.42
C LEU A 22 -15.61 5.78 -17.77
N ASN A 23 -16.26 6.13 -18.89
CA ASN A 23 -17.60 5.63 -19.21
C ASN A 23 -17.73 4.97 -20.60
N GLY A 24 -16.67 4.99 -21.41
CA GLY A 24 -16.70 4.46 -22.78
C GLY A 24 -16.98 2.97 -22.80
N GLN A 25 -17.86 2.52 -23.68
CA GLN A 25 -18.09 1.09 -23.88
C GLN A 25 -17.18 0.59 -25.00
N PRO A 26 -16.35 -0.44 -24.76
CA PRO A 26 -15.61 -1.06 -25.86
C PRO A 26 -16.55 -1.59 -26.93
N GLN A 27 -16.20 -1.40 -28.20
CA GLN A 27 -17.02 -1.88 -29.30
C GLN A 27 -17.09 -3.43 -29.27
N HIS A 28 -18.31 -3.97 -29.38
CA HIS A 28 -18.59 -5.41 -29.20
C HIS A 28 -17.92 -6.34 -30.22
N HIS A 29 -17.33 -5.80 -31.29
CA HIS A 29 -16.74 -6.59 -32.37
C HIS A 29 -15.54 -7.44 -31.91
N TYR A 30 -14.91 -7.06 -30.79
CA TYR A 30 -13.77 -7.77 -30.22
C TYR A 30 -14.00 -8.05 -28.74
N ASN A 31 -14.81 -9.08 -28.49
CA ASN A 31 -14.82 -9.91 -27.29
C ASN A 31 -15.37 -9.27 -25.99
N ILE A 32 -16.29 -9.97 -25.32
CA ILE A 32 -16.82 -9.72 -23.96
C ILE A 32 -15.71 -9.43 -22.93
N GLN A 33 -14.49 -9.92 -23.22
CA GLN A 33 -13.30 -9.67 -22.42
C GLN A 33 -12.90 -8.20 -22.32
N SER A 34 -12.99 -7.40 -23.40
CA SER A 34 -12.53 -5.99 -23.39
C SER A 34 -13.36 -5.12 -22.43
N GLU A 35 -14.67 -5.31 -22.41
CA GLU A 35 -15.58 -4.64 -21.45
C GLU A 35 -15.26 -5.06 -20.01
N THR A 36 -15.03 -6.36 -19.78
CA THR A 36 -14.67 -6.88 -18.46
C THR A 36 -13.34 -6.29 -17.96
N LEU A 37 -12.33 -6.21 -18.83
CA LEU A 37 -11.02 -5.61 -18.54
C LEU A 37 -11.18 -4.12 -18.21
N ALA A 38 -11.90 -3.37 -19.04
CA ALA A 38 -12.15 -1.94 -18.83
C ALA A 38 -12.84 -1.68 -17.48
N ASN A 39 -13.89 -2.44 -17.17
CA ASN A 39 -14.64 -2.29 -15.93
C ASN A 39 -13.79 -2.63 -14.68
N ARG A 40 -12.87 -3.59 -14.78
CA ARG A 40 -11.93 -3.91 -13.70
C ARG A 40 -10.88 -2.82 -13.52
N ALA A 41 -10.29 -2.33 -14.60
CA ALA A 41 -9.32 -1.21 -14.55
C ALA A 41 -9.96 0.05 -13.94
N ARG A 42 -11.19 0.39 -14.35
CA ARG A 42 -11.97 1.52 -13.78
C ARG A 42 -12.22 1.39 -12.28
N ARG A 43 -12.41 0.16 -11.78
CA ARG A 43 -12.61 -0.09 -10.35
C ARG A 43 -11.36 0.28 -9.54
N ILE A 44 -10.18 -0.01 -10.07
CA ILE A 44 -8.90 0.37 -9.45
C ILE A 44 -8.71 1.88 -9.51
N LEU A 45 -9.07 2.50 -10.63
CA LEU A 45 -9.03 3.96 -10.86
C LEU A 45 -10.18 4.74 -10.20
N LYS A 46 -10.95 4.12 -9.29
CA LYS A 46 -12.13 4.75 -8.69
C LYS A 46 -11.73 6.02 -7.95
N GLY A 47 -12.34 7.15 -8.33
CA GLY A 47 -12.09 8.46 -7.75
C GLY A 47 -11.08 9.31 -8.53
N ARG A 48 -10.44 8.76 -9.57
CA ARG A 48 -9.63 9.54 -10.51
C ARG A 48 -10.52 10.23 -11.54
N THR A 49 -10.12 11.44 -11.92
CA THR A 49 -10.72 12.20 -13.02
C THR A 49 -10.16 11.74 -14.36
N ARG A 50 -10.82 12.14 -15.46
CA ARG A 50 -10.38 11.80 -16.81
C ARG A 50 -8.99 12.39 -17.09
N GLU A 51 -8.77 13.63 -16.68
CA GLU A 51 -7.52 14.38 -16.85
C GLU A 51 -6.37 13.70 -16.11
N GLN A 52 -6.63 13.19 -14.90
CA GLN A 52 -5.65 12.41 -14.16
C GLN A 52 -5.27 11.11 -14.86
N ILE A 53 -6.25 10.39 -15.42
CA ILE A 53 -5.98 9.16 -16.17
C ILE A 53 -5.16 9.46 -17.44
N ILE A 54 -5.47 10.54 -18.15
CA ILE A 54 -4.68 11.02 -19.30
C ILE A 54 -3.24 11.30 -18.86
N PHE A 55 -3.06 12.07 -17.77
CA PHE A 55 -1.74 12.38 -17.24
C PHE A 55 -0.95 11.13 -16.83
N MET A 56 -1.60 10.09 -16.27
CA MET A 56 -0.93 8.81 -16.00
C MET A 56 -0.36 8.19 -17.27
N VAL A 57 -1.15 8.16 -18.35
CA VAL A 57 -0.72 7.60 -19.64
C VAL A 57 0.41 8.42 -20.25
N ASP A 58 0.33 9.74 -20.20
CA ASP A 58 1.41 10.62 -20.67
C ASP A 58 2.70 10.41 -19.87
N SER A 59 2.57 10.24 -18.56
CA SER A 59 3.70 9.93 -17.67
C SER A 59 4.32 8.57 -18.01
N ILE A 60 3.51 7.55 -18.32
CA ILE A 60 3.99 6.23 -18.75
C ILE A 60 4.74 6.33 -20.09
N ASN A 61 4.20 7.10 -21.03
CA ASN A 61 4.85 7.35 -22.31
C ASN A 61 6.21 8.04 -22.14
N PHE A 62 6.28 9.03 -21.25
CA PHE A 62 7.54 9.66 -20.88
C PHE A 62 8.53 8.65 -20.25
N MET A 63 8.06 7.79 -19.34
CA MET A 63 8.88 6.72 -18.74
C MET A 63 9.44 5.77 -19.81
N PHE A 64 8.63 5.39 -20.81
CA PHE A 64 9.06 4.55 -21.92
C PHE A 64 10.03 5.24 -22.89
N ALA A 65 9.97 6.57 -23.01
CA ALA A 65 10.89 7.35 -23.84
C ALA A 65 12.24 7.61 -23.17
N LYS A 66 12.32 7.52 -21.84
CA LYS A 66 13.53 7.85 -21.06
C LYS A 66 14.72 6.92 -21.32
N PRO A 67 14.57 5.58 -21.46
CA PRO A 67 15.66 4.70 -21.86
C PRO A 67 16.27 5.11 -23.20
N THR A 68 15.43 5.54 -24.15
CA THR A 68 15.85 6.03 -25.46
C THR A 68 16.55 7.38 -25.38
N LEU A 69 16.10 8.30 -24.51
CA LEU A 69 16.75 9.59 -24.27
C LEU A 69 18.11 9.45 -23.57
N LEU A 70 18.20 8.55 -22.59
CA LEU A 70 19.47 8.25 -21.91
C LEU A 70 20.45 7.58 -22.88
N GLN A 71 19.96 6.67 -23.72
CA GLN A 71 20.78 5.99 -24.72
C GLN A 71 21.23 6.95 -25.83
N SER A 72 20.37 7.86 -26.29
CA SER A 72 20.78 8.90 -27.24
C SER A 72 21.80 9.87 -26.63
N TYR A 73 21.63 10.24 -25.36
CA TYR A 73 22.59 11.07 -24.64
C TYR A 73 23.94 10.37 -24.45
N ILE A 74 23.93 9.07 -24.12
CA ILE A 74 25.15 8.25 -24.03
C ILE A 74 25.85 8.16 -25.38
N GLU A 75 25.12 7.95 -26.47
CA GLU A 75 25.71 7.90 -27.82
C GLU A 75 26.23 9.28 -28.28
N GLU A 76 25.55 10.37 -27.93
CA GLU A 76 26.02 11.74 -28.18
C GLU A 76 27.31 12.04 -27.40
N MET A 77 27.37 11.65 -26.13
CA MET A 77 28.59 11.74 -25.31
C MET A 77 29.75 10.91 -25.89
N LYS A 78 29.47 9.70 -26.40
CA LYS A 78 30.48 8.88 -27.10
C LYS A 78 30.97 9.56 -28.38
N GLN A 79 30.06 10.18 -29.13
CA GLN A 79 30.38 10.89 -30.37
C GLN A 79 31.22 12.15 -30.12
N GLU A 80 30.83 12.98 -29.16
CA GLU A 80 31.60 14.16 -28.75
C GLU A 80 33.00 13.77 -28.26
N TYR A 81 33.11 12.64 -27.55
CA TYR A 81 34.40 12.09 -27.11
C TYR A 81 35.28 11.64 -28.30
N ARG A 82 34.70 10.99 -29.31
CA ARG A 82 35.40 10.61 -30.56
C ARG A 82 35.92 11.85 -31.30
N GLU A 83 35.08 12.87 -31.43
CA GLU A 83 35.41 14.12 -32.15
C GLU A 83 36.48 14.94 -31.42
N LYS A 84 36.42 15.05 -30.08
CA LYS A 84 37.41 15.81 -29.30
C LYS A 84 38.77 15.13 -29.20
N ARG A 85 38.84 13.80 -29.28
CA ARG A 85 40.12 13.08 -29.22
C ARG A 85 40.77 12.85 -30.57
N GLY A 86 40.08 13.14 -31.68
CA GLY A 86 40.58 13.02 -33.04
C GLY A 86 41.02 11.59 -33.35
N ASP A 87 40.11 10.79 -33.92
CA ASP A 87 40.34 9.47 -34.54
C ASP A 87 41.74 8.88 -34.33
N ALA A 88 42.04 8.48 -33.10
CA ALA A 88 43.22 7.69 -32.81
C ALA A 88 42.78 6.21 -32.82
N PRO A 89 42.89 5.50 -33.95
CA PRO A 89 42.62 4.07 -34.00
C PRO A 89 43.72 3.37 -33.18
N GLY A 90 43.44 3.08 -31.91
CA GLY A 90 44.42 2.42 -31.05
C GLY A 90 44.03 2.23 -29.60
N LEU A 91 42.81 2.60 -29.19
CA LEU A 91 42.37 2.53 -27.79
C LEU A 91 41.02 1.82 -27.62
N GLU A 92 40.71 0.88 -28.52
CA GLU A 92 39.61 -0.08 -28.35
C GLU A 92 39.81 -1.01 -27.13
N GLY A 93 40.96 -0.96 -26.45
CA GLY A 93 41.29 -1.86 -25.32
C GLY A 93 41.40 -1.25 -23.92
N VAL A 94 41.12 0.05 -23.70
CA VAL A 94 41.39 0.66 -22.37
C VAL A 94 40.21 1.43 -21.75
N MET A 95 39.04 1.47 -22.40
CA MET A 95 37.86 2.16 -21.80
C MET A 95 36.52 1.41 -21.91
N LEU A 96 36.52 0.10 -22.20
CA LEU A 96 35.28 -0.72 -22.18
C LEU A 96 35.41 -2.11 -21.53
N GLU A 97 36.52 -2.40 -20.82
CA GLU A 97 36.62 -3.54 -19.87
C GLU A 97 36.70 -3.07 -18.41
N HIS A 98 36.32 -1.81 -18.13
CA HIS A 98 35.63 -1.61 -16.87
C HIS A 98 34.23 -2.08 -17.14
N ASP A 99 34.03 -3.38 -16.92
CA ASP A 99 32.72 -3.95 -16.70
C ASP A 99 31.99 -2.97 -15.80
N PHE A 100 31.09 -2.20 -16.39
CA PHE A 100 29.91 -1.78 -15.67
C PHE A 100 29.14 -3.09 -15.51
N GLU A 101 29.66 -3.97 -14.65
CA GLU A 101 28.88 -4.86 -13.82
C GLU A 101 27.89 -3.90 -13.16
N TRP A 102 26.78 -3.64 -13.85
CA TRP A 102 25.50 -3.83 -13.20
C TRP A 102 25.67 -5.17 -12.51
N ASP A 103 25.99 -5.11 -11.21
CA ASP A 103 25.85 -6.20 -10.28
C ASP A 103 24.40 -6.66 -10.49
N ALA A 104 24.21 -7.53 -11.47
CA ALA A 104 23.00 -8.25 -11.75
C ALA A 104 22.92 -9.33 -10.69
N LYS A 105 22.92 -8.89 -9.42
CA LYS A 105 21.95 -9.40 -8.48
C LYS A 105 20.61 -8.96 -9.04
N GLU A 106 20.15 -9.70 -10.06
CA GLU A 106 18.74 -9.76 -10.39
C GLU A 106 18.03 -9.85 -9.05
N PRO A 107 17.15 -8.89 -8.71
CA PRO A 107 16.46 -9.01 -7.47
C PRO A 107 15.64 -10.30 -7.59
N GLU A 108 15.75 -11.13 -6.56
CA GLU A 108 14.87 -12.25 -6.21
C GLU A 108 13.37 -11.85 -6.13
N LEU A 109 12.97 -10.76 -6.80
CA LEU A 109 11.65 -10.16 -6.88
C LEU A 109 10.69 -11.01 -7.69
N GLY A 110 11.14 -11.72 -8.72
CA GLY A 110 10.29 -12.67 -9.46
C GLY A 110 9.87 -13.87 -8.59
N GLU A 111 10.78 -14.37 -7.77
CA GLU A 111 10.58 -15.55 -6.93
C GLU A 111 9.89 -15.21 -5.60
N LYS A 112 10.26 -14.08 -4.96
CA LYS A 112 9.56 -13.56 -3.75
C LYS A 112 8.17 -13.00 -4.05
N ALA A 113 7.88 -12.70 -5.32
CA ALA A 113 6.56 -12.26 -5.76
C ALA A 113 5.50 -13.37 -5.80
N GLY A 114 5.89 -14.65 -5.72
CA GLY A 114 4.98 -15.76 -6.00
C GLY A 114 4.41 -15.74 -7.43
N LEU A 115 5.06 -15.01 -8.35
CA LEU A 115 4.70 -15.06 -9.76
C LEU A 115 5.13 -16.43 -10.32
N PRO A 116 4.30 -17.11 -11.12
CA PRO A 116 4.68 -18.36 -11.73
C PRO A 116 5.96 -18.16 -12.55
N SER A 117 6.98 -18.98 -12.28
CA SER A 117 8.23 -19.01 -13.04
C SER A 117 7.93 -19.46 -14.48
N PHE A 118 7.67 -18.52 -15.37
CA PHE A 118 7.68 -18.78 -16.80
C PHE A 118 9.13 -18.94 -17.23
N GLN A 119 9.62 -20.19 -17.28
CA GLN A 119 10.92 -20.51 -17.86
C GLN A 119 10.86 -20.28 -19.37
N HIS A 120 11.08 -19.03 -19.79
CA HIS A 120 11.50 -18.75 -21.15
C HIS A 120 13.01 -18.97 -21.22
N GLN A 121 13.41 -20.10 -21.82
CA GLN A 121 14.80 -20.35 -22.17
C GLN A 121 15.28 -19.28 -23.15
N SER A 122 16.34 -18.59 -22.74
CA SER A 122 17.01 -17.51 -23.42
C SER A 122 17.63 -17.95 -24.75
N ASN A 123 17.32 -17.24 -25.84
CA ASN A 123 18.24 -17.06 -26.96
C ASN A 123 17.93 -15.85 -27.86
N THR A 124 17.38 -14.76 -27.31
CA THR A 124 17.30 -13.47 -28.00
C THR A 124 17.22 -12.32 -26.98
N GLU A 125 18.32 -11.60 -26.76
CA GLU A 125 18.40 -10.47 -25.81
C GLU A 125 17.50 -9.26 -26.15
N HIS A 126 16.67 -9.33 -27.20
CA HIS A 126 15.76 -8.26 -27.64
C HIS A 126 14.32 -8.70 -27.90
N ALA A 127 13.91 -9.86 -27.39
CA ALA A 127 12.63 -10.47 -27.69
C ALA A 127 11.57 -10.17 -26.62
N TRP A 128 10.74 -9.16 -26.93
CA TRP A 128 9.37 -8.94 -26.43
C TRP A 128 9.20 -8.59 -24.94
N SER A 129 9.71 -7.43 -24.50
CA SER A 129 9.13 -6.81 -23.30
C SER A 129 7.77 -6.20 -23.66
N THR A 130 6.71 -6.74 -23.07
CA THR A 130 5.38 -6.15 -23.14
C THR A 130 5.38 -4.77 -22.45
N PRO A 131 4.43 -3.87 -22.76
CA PRO A 131 4.32 -2.58 -22.08
C PRO A 131 4.14 -2.72 -20.57
N GLY A 132 3.34 -3.71 -20.12
CA GLY A 132 3.13 -4.00 -18.71
C GLY A 132 4.44 -4.39 -18.01
N TYR A 133 5.15 -5.39 -18.54
CA TYR A 133 6.44 -5.80 -17.97
C TYR A 133 7.49 -4.68 -17.99
N THR A 134 7.51 -3.87 -19.06
CA THR A 134 8.42 -2.72 -19.17
C THR A 134 8.15 -1.70 -18.07
N LEU A 135 6.87 -1.34 -17.85
CA LEU A 135 6.49 -0.41 -16.79
C LEU A 135 6.84 -0.97 -15.40
N LEU A 136 6.66 -2.27 -15.18
CA LEU A 136 7.02 -2.96 -13.93
C LEU A 136 8.51 -2.83 -13.60
N ARG A 137 9.40 -2.93 -14.60
CA ARG A 137 10.84 -2.74 -14.40
C ARG A 137 11.19 -1.30 -14.00
N LEU A 138 10.49 -0.33 -14.57
CA LEU A 138 10.72 1.10 -14.30
C LEU A 138 10.17 1.54 -12.94
N MET A 139 9.36 0.72 -12.24
CA MET A 139 8.72 1.12 -10.99
C MET A 139 9.69 1.61 -9.91
N ASN A 140 10.90 1.05 -9.87
CA ASN A 140 11.91 1.41 -8.86
C ASN A 140 12.67 2.70 -9.22
N ASP A 141 12.59 3.15 -10.47
CA ASP A 141 13.34 4.29 -10.98
C ASP A 141 12.56 5.61 -10.90
N PHE A 142 11.26 5.53 -10.60
CA PHE A 142 10.36 6.68 -10.60
C PHE A 142 9.55 6.77 -9.30
N GLU A 143 9.58 7.95 -8.68
CA GLU A 143 8.69 8.31 -7.58
C GLU A 143 7.41 8.93 -8.15
N ILE A 144 6.26 8.27 -7.96
CA ILE A 144 4.97 8.72 -8.51
C ILE A 144 4.07 9.38 -7.44
N SER A 145 4.32 9.16 -6.14
CA SER A 145 3.41 9.60 -5.09
C SER A 145 3.41 11.12 -4.86
N GLY A 146 4.52 11.78 -5.23
CA GLY A 146 4.75 13.22 -5.04
C GLY A 146 4.25 14.13 -6.16
N GLN A 147 3.53 13.61 -7.16
CA GLN A 147 3.05 14.41 -8.30
C GLN A 147 1.84 15.25 -7.89
N SER A 148 1.85 16.55 -8.23
CA SER A 148 0.77 17.49 -7.91
C SER A 148 -0.55 17.20 -8.64
N GLU A 149 -0.44 16.70 -9.86
CA GLU A 149 -1.54 16.41 -10.78
C GLU A 149 -2.30 15.16 -10.33
N ILE A 150 -1.58 14.21 -9.75
CA ILE A 150 -2.10 12.94 -9.25
C ILE A 150 -1.62 12.73 -7.81
N PRO A 151 -2.22 13.45 -6.85
CA PRO A 151 -1.81 13.31 -5.46
C PRO A 151 -2.05 11.87 -4.99
N ASN A 152 -1.08 11.36 -4.23
CA ASN A 152 -1.09 9.99 -3.69
C ASN A 152 -1.29 8.93 -4.78
N ALA A 153 -0.66 9.11 -5.94
CA ALA A 153 -0.72 8.11 -7.00
C ALA A 153 -0.15 6.78 -6.53
N LYS A 154 -0.76 5.68 -6.99
CA LYS A 154 -0.31 4.32 -6.71
C LYS A 154 0.00 3.58 -8.01
N TRP A 155 0.96 2.67 -7.96
CA TRP A 155 1.35 1.87 -9.12
C TRP A 155 0.20 1.05 -9.72
N PRO A 156 -0.70 0.40 -8.94
CA PRO A 156 -1.91 -0.21 -9.48
C PRO A 156 -2.73 0.69 -10.40
N GLU A 157 -2.78 2.00 -10.12
CA GLU A 157 -3.52 2.97 -10.93
C GLU A 157 -2.84 3.20 -12.28
N TYR A 158 -1.51 3.35 -12.29
CA TYR A 158 -0.72 3.50 -13.52
C TYR A 158 -0.89 2.29 -14.46
N PHE A 159 -0.81 1.07 -13.93
CA PHE A 159 -1.08 -0.14 -14.73
C PHE A 159 -2.52 -0.24 -15.24
N SER A 160 -3.49 0.21 -14.43
CA SER A 160 -4.88 0.25 -14.84
C SER A 160 -5.12 1.29 -15.94
N ALA A 161 -4.45 2.44 -15.86
CA ALA A 161 -4.48 3.46 -16.89
C ALA A 161 -3.84 2.96 -18.19
N LEU A 162 -2.71 2.25 -18.10
CA LEU A 162 -2.09 1.57 -19.24
C LEU A 162 -3.04 0.56 -19.90
N ALA A 163 -3.72 -0.26 -19.09
CA ALA A 163 -4.69 -1.22 -19.61
C ALA A 163 -5.84 -0.53 -20.37
N LEU A 164 -6.37 0.59 -19.85
CA LEU A 164 -7.39 1.37 -20.54
C LEU A 164 -6.87 2.01 -21.84
N ALA A 165 -5.63 2.51 -21.85
CA ALA A 165 -5.00 3.07 -23.05
C ALA A 165 -4.86 2.02 -24.15
N LEU A 166 -4.39 0.82 -23.80
CA LEU A 166 -4.23 -0.31 -24.74
C LEU A 166 -5.59 -0.78 -25.31
N ILE A 167 -6.66 -0.76 -24.50
CA ILE A 167 -8.02 -1.01 -25.00
C ILE A 167 -8.47 0.08 -25.99
N GLY A 168 -8.12 1.35 -25.72
CA GLY A 168 -8.39 2.46 -26.64
C GLY A 168 -7.63 2.30 -27.97
N GLU A 169 -6.36 1.91 -27.92
CA GLU A 169 -5.54 1.62 -29.10
C GLU A 169 -6.11 0.48 -29.95
N ALA A 170 -6.60 -0.59 -29.30
CA ALA A 170 -7.29 -1.68 -29.99
C ALA A 170 -8.54 -1.17 -30.77
N GLN A 171 -9.28 -0.22 -30.20
CA GLN A 171 -10.44 0.38 -30.86
C GLN A 171 -10.06 1.34 -31.98
N LEU A 172 -8.99 2.12 -31.80
CA LEU A 172 -8.45 2.99 -32.84
C LEU A 172 -8.00 2.17 -34.06
N ALA A 173 -7.25 1.08 -33.83
CA ALA A 173 -6.82 0.16 -34.87
C ALA A 173 -8.01 -0.45 -35.63
N THR A 174 -9.08 -0.80 -34.91
CA THR A 174 -10.35 -1.28 -35.50
C THR A 174 -10.99 -0.21 -36.38
N LYS A 175 -11.06 1.05 -35.92
CA LYS A 175 -11.68 2.12 -36.71
C LYS A 175 -10.96 2.37 -38.02
N TRP A 176 -9.63 2.26 -38.03
CA TRP A 176 -8.82 2.46 -39.23
C TRP A 176 -8.92 1.32 -40.23
N SER A 177 -9.13 0.07 -39.79
CA SER A 177 -9.30 -1.05 -40.72
C SER A 177 -10.56 -0.95 -41.56
N TYR A 178 -11.64 -0.37 -41.02
CA TYR A 178 -12.89 -0.15 -41.76
C TYR A 178 -12.82 0.92 -42.86
N GLN A 179 -11.75 1.73 -42.92
CA GLN A 179 -11.63 2.83 -43.89
C GLN A 179 -10.86 2.45 -45.17
N ILE A 180 -10.43 1.20 -45.32
CA ILE A 180 -9.60 0.77 -46.45
C ILE A 180 -10.47 0.15 -47.57
N GLU A 181 -10.29 0.59 -48.82
CA GLU A 181 -11.03 0.13 -50.00
C GLU A 181 -10.87 -1.38 -50.30
N GLU A 182 -11.92 -2.00 -50.86
CA GLU A 182 -12.16 -3.46 -50.96
C GLU A 182 -11.05 -4.32 -51.60
N GLN A 183 -10.09 -3.76 -52.35
CA GLN A 183 -9.11 -4.56 -53.11
C GLN A 183 -7.91 -5.08 -52.32
N GLU A 184 -7.59 -4.54 -51.14
CA GLU A 184 -6.53 -5.04 -50.25
C GLU A 184 -7.05 -5.58 -48.90
N ALA A 185 -8.38 -5.74 -48.77
CA ALA A 185 -9.07 -5.97 -47.50
C ALA A 185 -8.58 -7.21 -46.74
N GLY A 186 -8.43 -8.37 -47.41
CA GLY A 186 -8.22 -9.65 -46.72
C GLY A 186 -6.90 -9.78 -45.95
N ILE A 187 -5.77 -9.32 -46.51
CA ILE A 187 -4.46 -9.45 -45.83
C ILE A 187 -4.31 -8.39 -44.73
N ARG A 188 -4.79 -7.17 -44.97
CA ARG A 188 -4.74 -6.09 -43.98
C ARG A 188 -5.70 -6.32 -42.81
N GLU A 189 -6.87 -6.91 -43.07
CA GLU A 189 -7.83 -7.29 -42.02
C GLU A 189 -7.24 -8.34 -41.08
N LEU A 190 -6.55 -9.36 -41.61
CA LEU A 190 -5.82 -10.34 -40.79
C LEU A 190 -4.73 -9.70 -39.94
N SER A 191 -3.92 -8.81 -40.52
CA SER A 191 -2.88 -8.09 -39.77
C SER A 191 -3.46 -7.20 -38.67
N THR A 192 -4.57 -6.52 -38.96
CA THR A 192 -5.27 -5.67 -37.98
C THR A 192 -5.81 -6.53 -36.83
N CYS A 193 -6.42 -7.68 -37.13
CA CYS A 193 -6.90 -8.62 -36.11
C CYS A 193 -5.76 -9.09 -35.19
N CYS A 194 -4.57 -9.37 -35.74
CA CYS A 194 -3.40 -9.72 -34.94
C CYS A 194 -2.98 -8.58 -34.00
N HIS A 195 -2.91 -7.34 -34.50
CA HIS A 195 -2.54 -6.18 -33.69
C HIS A 195 -3.56 -5.87 -32.58
N ILE A 196 -4.86 -5.99 -32.88
CA ILE A 196 -5.92 -5.86 -31.87
C ILE A 196 -5.73 -6.91 -30.77
N GLY A 197 -5.45 -8.16 -31.14
CA GLY A 197 -5.17 -9.25 -30.21
C GLY A 197 -4.01 -8.91 -29.27
N ASP A 198 -2.91 -8.40 -29.82
CA ASP A 198 -1.73 -8.01 -29.04
C ASP A 198 -2.07 -6.94 -27.98
N TYR A 199 -2.82 -5.90 -28.36
CA TYR A 199 -3.21 -4.84 -27.41
C TYR A 199 -4.09 -5.38 -26.27
N ILE A 200 -5.00 -6.31 -26.55
CA ILE A 200 -5.86 -6.91 -25.52
C ILE A 200 -5.07 -7.83 -24.60
N ILE A 201 -4.08 -8.57 -25.13
CA ILE A 201 -3.16 -9.37 -24.32
C ILE A 201 -2.34 -8.46 -23.40
N ASP A 202 -1.74 -7.40 -23.95
CA ASP A 202 -0.95 -6.43 -23.19
C ASP A 202 -1.82 -5.72 -22.12
N ALA A 203 -3.08 -5.40 -22.43
CA ALA A 203 -4.03 -4.81 -21.47
C ALA A 203 -4.38 -5.79 -20.35
N THR A 204 -4.53 -7.08 -20.68
CA THR A 204 -4.80 -8.14 -19.70
C THR A 204 -3.64 -8.30 -18.74
N GLU A 205 -2.41 -8.31 -19.25
CA GLU A 205 -1.19 -8.38 -18.44
C GLU A 205 -1.08 -7.16 -17.52
N ALA A 206 -1.20 -5.94 -18.06
CA ALA A 206 -1.13 -4.71 -17.26
C ALA A 206 -2.17 -4.72 -16.13
N LEU A 207 -3.41 -5.11 -16.41
CA LEU A 207 -4.45 -5.24 -15.39
C LEU A 207 -4.13 -6.33 -14.35
N GLY A 208 -3.57 -7.46 -14.78
CA GLY A 208 -3.15 -8.53 -13.87
C GLY A 208 -2.08 -8.05 -12.89
N ILE A 209 -1.10 -7.29 -13.36
CA ILE A 209 -0.07 -6.66 -12.52
C ILE A 209 -0.71 -5.65 -11.56
N ALA A 210 -1.64 -4.82 -12.05
CA ALA A 210 -2.34 -3.83 -11.22
C ALA A 210 -3.04 -4.49 -10.01
N GLN A 211 -3.74 -5.60 -10.26
CA GLN A 211 -4.49 -6.32 -9.23
C GLN A 211 -3.56 -7.00 -8.22
N LEU A 212 -2.48 -7.63 -8.71
CA LEU A 212 -1.49 -8.26 -7.84
C LEU A 212 -0.87 -7.23 -6.86
N LEU A 213 -0.52 -6.04 -7.37
CA LEU A 213 0.03 -4.97 -6.55
C LEU A 213 -1.00 -4.46 -5.52
N GLN A 214 -2.26 -4.31 -5.91
CA GLN A 214 -3.34 -3.90 -5.01
C GLN A 214 -3.59 -4.94 -3.89
N GLU A 215 -3.57 -6.23 -4.22
CA GLU A 215 -3.72 -7.32 -3.24
C GLU A 215 -2.56 -7.36 -2.24
N ARG A 216 -1.33 -7.09 -2.70
CA ARG A 216 -0.17 -6.96 -1.80
C ARG A 216 -0.27 -5.78 -0.86
N GLU A 217 -0.67 -4.60 -1.35
CA GLU A 217 -0.91 -3.43 -0.50
C GLU A 217 -1.94 -3.74 0.59
N LEU A 218 -3.05 -4.38 0.21
CA LEU A 218 -4.11 -4.77 1.14
C LEU A 218 -3.59 -5.77 2.19
N THR A 219 -2.80 -6.76 1.76
CA THR A 219 -2.22 -7.76 2.66
C THR A 219 -1.23 -7.13 3.64
N ALA A 220 -0.39 -6.20 3.17
CA ALA A 220 0.55 -5.47 4.03
C ALA A 220 -0.19 -4.63 5.08
N GLN A 221 -1.27 -3.93 4.68
CA GLN A 221 -2.10 -3.14 5.60
C GLN A 221 -2.76 -4.01 6.67
N ILE A 222 -3.34 -5.14 6.28
CA ILE A 222 -3.94 -6.10 7.23
C ILE A 222 -2.88 -6.62 8.22
N SER A 223 -1.69 -6.96 7.72
CA SER A 223 -0.58 -7.43 8.57
C SER A 223 -0.16 -6.38 9.60
N ASP A 224 -0.07 -5.11 9.20
CA ASP A 224 0.27 -4.01 10.09
C ASP A 224 -0.81 -3.77 11.16
N GLU A 225 -2.09 -3.83 10.79
CA GLU A 225 -3.21 -3.71 11.72
C GLU A 225 -3.23 -4.85 12.75
N VAL A 226 -3.06 -6.09 12.28
CA VAL A 226 -2.96 -7.27 13.16
C VAL A 226 -1.78 -7.12 14.13
N THR A 227 -0.65 -6.60 13.65
CA THR A 227 0.55 -6.37 14.49
C THR A 227 0.28 -5.29 15.54
N LYS A 228 -0.36 -4.17 15.17
CA LYS A 228 -0.74 -3.11 16.11
C LYS A 228 -1.70 -3.63 17.19
N GLU A 229 -2.71 -4.42 16.81
CA GLU A 229 -3.66 -5.00 17.76
C GLU A 229 -2.97 -5.98 18.72
N LYS A 230 -2.05 -6.82 18.22
CA LYS A 230 -1.25 -7.72 19.06
C LYS A 230 -0.40 -6.97 20.08
N ILE A 231 0.24 -5.87 19.67
CA ILE A 231 1.01 -5.00 20.58
C ILE A 231 0.08 -4.36 21.62
N HIS A 232 -1.08 -3.86 21.20
CA HIS A 232 -2.08 -3.28 22.11
C HIS A 232 -2.53 -4.29 23.18
N LEU A 233 -2.90 -5.50 22.76
CA LEU A 233 -3.30 -6.59 23.67
C LEU A 233 -2.18 -6.99 24.63
N ASN A 234 -0.93 -7.06 24.14
CA ASN A 234 0.23 -7.37 24.99
C ASN A 234 0.50 -6.26 26.02
N ASN A 235 0.41 -5.00 25.61
CA ASN A 235 0.55 -3.85 26.51
C ASN A 235 -0.57 -3.84 27.57
N LYS A 236 -1.81 -4.16 27.17
CA LYS A 236 -2.94 -4.30 28.10
C LYS A 236 -2.69 -5.44 29.10
N LYS A 237 -2.23 -6.61 28.64
CA LYS A 237 -1.86 -7.74 29.51
C LYS A 237 -0.74 -7.37 30.47
N ALA A 238 0.33 -6.74 29.98
CA ALA A 238 1.45 -6.28 30.79
C ALA A 238 1.01 -5.25 31.84
N ALA A 239 0.13 -4.31 31.47
CA ALA A 239 -0.43 -3.33 32.40
C ALA A 239 -1.32 -3.98 33.48
N ILE A 240 -2.12 -5.00 33.12
CA ILE A 240 -2.90 -5.78 34.09
C ILE A 240 -1.97 -6.50 35.07
N HIS A 241 -0.92 -7.14 34.55
CA HIS A 241 0.05 -7.89 35.36
C HIS A 241 0.85 -6.96 36.29
N LYS A 242 1.36 -5.85 35.78
CA LYS A 242 2.08 -4.82 36.56
C LYS A 242 1.23 -4.25 37.69
N ASN A 243 -0.10 -4.17 37.49
CA ASN A 243 -1.03 -3.63 38.48
C ASN A 243 -1.79 -4.73 39.24
N LYS A 244 -1.29 -5.99 39.26
CA LYS A 244 -1.99 -7.12 39.88
C LYS A 244 -2.36 -6.84 41.34
N ASP A 245 -1.43 -6.36 42.15
CA ASP A 245 -1.64 -6.08 43.57
C ASP A 245 -2.56 -4.88 43.79
N THR A 246 -2.39 -3.83 43.01
CA THR A 246 -3.27 -2.66 43.00
C THR A 246 -4.72 -3.04 42.65
N ASN A 247 -4.90 -3.92 41.67
CA ASN A 247 -6.22 -4.42 41.27
C ASN A 247 -6.82 -5.36 42.32
N LYS A 248 -5.98 -6.14 43.03
CA LYS A 248 -6.41 -6.95 44.17
C LYS A 248 -6.97 -6.06 45.29
N ILE A 249 -6.22 -5.05 45.73
CA ILE A 249 -6.66 -4.12 46.78
C ILE A 249 -7.98 -3.43 46.40
N LYS A 250 -8.13 -2.99 45.14
CA LYS A 250 -9.40 -2.37 44.68
C LYS A 250 -10.58 -3.33 44.77
N ARG A 251 -10.40 -4.62 44.44
CA ARG A 251 -11.45 -5.63 44.54
C ARG A 251 -11.80 -5.93 45.99
N ASP A 252 -10.79 -6.11 46.82
CA ASP A 252 -10.97 -6.40 48.24
C ASP A 252 -11.71 -5.24 48.93
N PHE A 253 -11.41 -3.99 48.55
CA PHE A 253 -12.16 -2.81 48.98
C PHE A 253 -13.62 -2.81 48.50
N ILE A 254 -13.90 -3.09 47.22
CA ILE A 254 -15.27 -3.14 46.72
C ILE A 254 -16.07 -4.22 47.43
N ARG A 255 -15.47 -5.40 47.64
CA ARG A 255 -16.08 -6.52 48.37
C ARG A 255 -16.39 -6.13 49.81
N TRP A 256 -15.41 -5.58 50.52
CA TRP A 256 -15.60 -5.09 51.89
C TRP A 256 -16.71 -4.02 51.96
N CYS A 257 -16.78 -3.12 50.97
CA CYS A 257 -17.85 -2.14 50.90
C CYS A 257 -19.24 -2.81 50.79
N GLN A 258 -19.36 -3.86 49.98
CA GLN A 258 -20.62 -4.57 49.75
C GLN A 258 -21.02 -5.47 50.93
N GLU A 259 -20.07 -6.17 51.53
CA GLU A 259 -20.30 -7.20 52.54
C GLU A 259 -20.32 -6.65 53.97
N SER A 260 -19.60 -5.56 54.24
CA SER A 260 -19.38 -5.06 55.59
C SER A 260 -19.82 -3.61 55.75
N TYR A 261 -19.29 -2.70 54.93
CA TYR A 261 -19.52 -1.26 55.14
C TYR A 261 -20.96 -0.83 54.85
N ILE A 262 -21.50 -1.16 53.67
CA ILE A 262 -22.88 -0.76 53.30
C ILE A 262 -23.93 -1.38 54.24
N PRO A 263 -23.85 -2.69 54.59
CA PRO A 263 -24.78 -3.28 55.56
C PRO A 263 -24.71 -2.68 56.97
N ALA A 264 -23.56 -2.13 57.37
CA ALA A 264 -23.37 -1.50 58.68
C ALA A 264 -23.92 -0.06 58.75
N LEU A 265 -24.26 0.56 57.62
CA LEU A 265 -24.87 1.88 57.60
C LEU A 265 -26.26 1.85 58.23
N ASN A 266 -26.59 2.83 59.07
CA ASN A 266 -27.93 2.91 59.67
C ASN A 266 -28.98 3.11 58.57
N HIS A 267 -30.21 2.65 58.81
CA HIS A 267 -31.32 2.87 57.89
C HIS A 267 -31.51 4.37 57.58
N GLY A 268 -31.19 4.77 56.35
CA GLY A 268 -31.29 6.15 55.86
C GLY A 268 -29.95 6.85 55.63
N GLU A 269 -28.83 6.29 56.07
CA GLU A 269 -27.51 6.82 55.77
C GLU A 269 -27.13 6.57 54.31
N ARG A 270 -26.58 7.60 53.66
CA ARG A 270 -26.09 7.49 52.28
C ARG A 270 -24.65 7.02 52.30
N PHE A 271 -24.33 6.09 51.40
CA PHE A 271 -22.98 5.60 51.20
C PHE A 271 -22.00 6.74 50.86
N ASN A 272 -20.98 6.94 51.70
CA ASN A 272 -19.93 7.94 51.51
C ASN A 272 -18.61 7.25 51.10
N GLN A 273 -18.28 7.37 49.81
CA GLN A 273 -17.08 6.75 49.22
C GLN A 273 -15.78 7.15 49.91
N THR A 274 -15.64 8.42 50.28
CA THR A 274 -14.42 8.93 50.91
C THR A 274 -14.27 8.39 52.31
N HIS A 275 -15.37 8.26 53.05
CA HIS A 275 -15.36 7.67 54.38
C HIS A 275 -14.99 6.19 54.32
N ALA A 276 -15.69 5.42 53.48
CA ALA A 276 -15.40 4.00 53.27
C ALA A 276 -13.92 3.75 52.91
N ALA A 277 -13.35 4.56 52.00
CA ALA A 277 -11.95 4.43 51.61
C ALA A 277 -10.96 4.76 52.74
N ASN A 278 -11.31 5.67 53.65
CA ASN A 278 -10.48 5.99 54.81
C ASN A 278 -10.51 4.87 55.85
N GLU A 279 -11.70 4.33 56.14
CA GLU A 279 -11.84 3.21 57.07
C GLU A 279 -11.11 1.96 56.56
N TYR A 280 -11.31 1.59 55.29
CA TYR A 280 -10.60 0.47 54.69
C TYR A 280 -9.08 0.65 54.70
N TYR A 281 -8.58 1.88 54.49
CA TYR A 281 -7.15 2.15 54.60
C TYR A 281 -6.63 1.90 56.02
N ALA A 282 -7.32 2.44 57.02
CA ALA A 282 -6.93 2.28 58.43
C ALA A 282 -6.98 0.82 58.86
N GLU A 283 -7.99 0.07 58.42
CA GLU A 283 -8.20 -1.32 58.83
C GLU A 283 -7.24 -2.31 58.12
N PHE A 284 -6.91 -2.09 56.84
CA PHE A 284 -6.23 -3.12 56.03
C PHE A 284 -4.92 -2.70 55.36
N LEU A 285 -4.59 -1.40 55.30
CA LEU A 285 -3.45 -0.91 54.50
C LEU A 285 -2.45 -0.07 55.31
N GLU A 286 -2.77 0.30 56.55
CA GLU A 286 -1.95 1.19 57.37
C GLU A 286 -0.65 0.53 57.85
N GLU A 287 -0.60 -0.80 57.95
CA GLU A 287 0.60 -1.57 58.36
C GLU A 287 1.77 -1.39 57.39
N ASP A 288 1.50 -1.11 56.12
CA ASP A 288 2.52 -0.88 55.08
C ASP A 288 2.94 0.60 54.97
N ALA A 289 2.41 1.49 55.81
CA ALA A 289 2.69 2.91 55.73
C ALA A 289 4.09 3.25 56.29
N PRO A 290 4.81 4.23 55.69
CA PRO A 290 6.01 4.79 56.30
C PRO A 290 5.71 5.28 57.72
N ASP A 291 6.65 5.05 58.65
CA ASP A 291 6.53 5.52 60.03
C ASP A 291 6.37 7.06 60.02
N PRO A 292 5.20 7.59 60.41
CA PRO A 292 4.93 9.02 60.33
C PRO A 292 5.81 9.84 61.29
N ALA A 293 6.41 9.20 62.31
CA ALA A 293 7.39 9.84 63.18
C ALA A 293 8.75 10.06 62.49
N LYS A 294 9.03 9.34 61.40
CA LYS A 294 10.28 9.41 60.63
C LYS A 294 10.11 10.16 59.32
N ASP A 295 8.96 10.00 58.64
CA ASP A 295 8.65 10.67 57.37
C ASP A 295 7.15 10.95 57.25
N PHE A 296 6.72 12.04 57.88
CA PHE A 296 5.31 12.47 57.88
C PHE A 296 4.78 12.75 56.46
N GLU A 297 5.58 13.39 55.60
CA GLU A 297 5.15 13.74 54.25
C GLU A 297 5.02 12.51 53.34
N GLY A 298 5.94 11.56 53.47
CA GLY A 298 5.87 10.26 52.79
C GLY A 298 4.66 9.42 53.23
N ALA A 299 4.41 9.35 54.54
CA ALA A 299 3.25 8.65 55.10
C ALA A 299 1.92 9.26 54.62
N TRP A 300 1.81 10.59 54.63
CA TRP A 300 0.62 11.30 54.16
C TRP A 300 0.38 11.10 52.65
N LYS A 301 1.42 11.22 51.81
CA LYS A 301 1.32 10.95 50.36
C LYS A 301 0.96 9.50 50.07
N HIS A 302 1.48 8.54 50.85
CA HIS A 302 1.13 7.13 50.72
C HIS A 302 -0.38 6.93 50.94
N LYS A 303 -0.91 7.45 52.05
CA LYS A 303 -2.33 7.39 52.40
C LYS A 303 -3.22 8.03 51.33
N GLU A 304 -2.88 9.25 50.90
CA GLU A 304 -3.66 9.96 49.87
C GLU A 304 -3.70 9.17 48.55
N ASN A 305 -2.56 8.61 48.13
CA ASN A 305 -2.48 7.82 46.90
C ASN A 305 -3.31 6.53 46.98
N LYS A 306 -3.29 5.83 48.12
CA LYS A 306 -4.10 4.62 48.33
C LYS A 306 -5.59 4.94 48.35
N ILE A 307 -6.03 5.98 49.07
CA ILE A 307 -7.43 6.42 49.06
C ILE A 307 -7.88 6.79 47.65
N ARG A 308 -7.09 7.58 46.92
CA ARG A 308 -7.39 7.97 45.54
C ARG A 308 -7.50 6.76 44.61
N MET A 309 -6.66 5.74 44.82
CA MET A 309 -6.70 4.46 44.10
C MET A 309 -8.00 3.67 44.39
N LEU A 310 -8.44 3.59 45.65
CA LEU A 310 -9.68 2.93 46.06
C LEU A 310 -10.91 3.60 45.44
N LEU A 311 -10.98 4.94 45.53
CA LEU A 311 -12.06 5.75 44.94
C LEU A 311 -12.13 5.61 43.42
N LYS A 312 -10.99 5.45 42.74
CA LYS A 312 -10.96 5.15 41.30
C LYS A 312 -11.53 3.75 41.02
N GLY A 313 -11.20 2.75 41.83
CA GLY A 313 -11.76 1.40 41.72
C GLY A 313 -13.28 1.38 41.85
N TRP A 314 -13.80 2.03 42.90
CA TRP A 314 -15.24 2.11 43.16
C TRP A 314 -16.01 2.84 42.05
N ARG A 315 -15.49 3.97 41.56
CA ARG A 315 -16.11 4.69 40.42
C ARG A 315 -16.19 3.84 39.16
N LEU A 316 -15.16 3.03 38.90
CA LEU A 316 -15.16 2.12 37.76
C LEU A 316 -16.25 1.06 37.91
N PHE A 317 -16.33 0.43 39.09
CA PHE A 317 -17.35 -0.57 39.42
C PHE A 317 -18.77 -0.01 39.28
N ASN A 318 -19.05 1.17 39.83
CA ASN A 318 -20.37 1.80 39.70
C ASN A 318 -20.77 2.09 38.26
N LYS A 319 -19.81 2.29 37.36
CA LYS A 319 -20.08 2.56 35.95
C LYS A 319 -20.32 1.27 35.15
N THR A 320 -19.60 0.19 35.46
CA THR A 320 -19.62 -1.05 34.66
C THR A 320 -20.48 -2.15 35.29
N GLY A 321 -20.74 -2.10 36.60
CA GLY A 321 -21.30 -3.21 37.37
C GLY A 321 -20.32 -4.38 37.58
N GLU A 322 -19.09 -4.26 37.08
CA GLU A 322 -18.10 -5.35 37.05
C GLU A 322 -16.96 -5.07 38.03
N LEU A 323 -16.58 -6.10 38.79
CA LEU A 323 -15.36 -6.07 39.61
C LEU A 323 -14.11 -5.99 38.71
N PRO A 324 -13.05 -5.24 39.09
CA PRO A 324 -11.81 -5.20 38.32
C PRO A 324 -11.25 -6.61 38.08
N ALA A 325 -11.05 -7.04 36.83
CA ALA A 325 -10.67 -8.43 36.54
C ALA A 325 -9.40 -8.92 37.28
N ILE A 326 -9.45 -10.14 37.83
CA ILE A 326 -8.24 -10.98 38.03
C ILE A 326 -8.12 -11.83 36.78
N PRO A 327 -6.96 -11.95 36.15
CA PRO A 327 -6.76 -13.06 35.23
C PRO A 327 -6.94 -14.36 36.03
N GLU A 328 -8.04 -15.07 35.83
CA GLU A 328 -8.31 -16.38 36.47
C GLU A 328 -7.31 -17.45 36.02
N ASN A 329 -6.58 -17.20 34.93
CA ASN A 329 -5.54 -18.07 34.38
C ASN A 329 -4.15 -17.41 34.48
N LEU A 330 -3.67 -17.16 35.71
CA LEU A 330 -2.27 -16.86 36.01
C LEU A 330 -1.64 -18.02 36.78
#